data_AF-A2WXU6-F1
#
_entry.id   AF-A2WXU6-F1
#
_cell.length_a   1.000
_cell.length_b   1.000
_cell.length_c   1.000
_cell.angle_alpha   90.00
_cell.angle_beta   90.00
_cell.angle_gamma   90.00
#
_symmetry.space_group_name_H-M   'P 1'
#
loop_
_entity.id
_entity.type
_entity.pdbx_description
1 polymer ?
#
loop_
_entity_poly.entity_id
_entity_poly.type
_entity_poly.pdbx_seq_one_letter_code
_entity_poly.pdbx_strand_id
1 'polypeptide(L)'
;MESRKPPPSALVDNHVVPGDVVLDLTEMTNQTIKLGAGLRQDCDTIQTTSAGRLRLSKPNKYWVESSQKRYIPSVEDTVLGVVVDTKPDNFLVDIKGPNLAFLPVLAFEGGTRRNIPKFEIGTLIYARVVKANSIMNPELSCMDATGKAAEFGQLKDGYMFDTSTGLSRMLLSSPTCPVLEALGKKLSFEIAVGLNGRVWVNAPSPSNVIVVSNAIIKSESLSGIGQRSMVESLLERLS
;
A
#
# COMPACT_ATOMS: atom_id res chain seq x y z
N MET A 1 -11.79 -33.30 22.98
CA MET A 1 -11.76 -32.00 23.67
C MET A 1 -11.55 -30.92 22.62
N GLU A 2 -12.62 -30.28 22.15
CA GLU A 2 -12.50 -29.11 21.27
C GLU A 2 -11.81 -27.99 22.04
N SER A 3 -10.65 -27.56 21.56
CA SER A 3 -9.97 -26.37 22.08
C SER A 3 -10.88 -25.17 21.83
N ARG A 4 -11.55 -24.68 22.88
CA ARG A 4 -12.29 -23.41 22.82
C ARG A 4 -11.30 -22.34 22.39
N LYS A 5 -11.48 -21.81 21.19
CA LYS A 5 -10.76 -20.60 20.76
C LYS A 5 -11.21 -19.48 21.69
N PRO A 6 -10.29 -18.79 22.38
CA PRO A 6 -10.63 -17.60 23.15
C PRO A 6 -11.26 -16.57 22.20
N PRO A 7 -12.23 -15.78 22.70
CA PRO A 7 -12.89 -14.79 21.87
C PRO A 7 -11.86 -13.80 21.30
N PRO A 8 -12.04 -13.32 20.05
CA PRO A 8 -11.26 -12.20 19.57
C PRO A 8 -11.44 -11.02 20.54
N SER A 9 -10.38 -10.22 20.73
CA SER A 9 -10.47 -9.00 21.53
C SER A 9 -11.74 -8.22 21.19
N ALA A 10 -12.48 -7.76 22.20
CA ALA A 10 -13.72 -6.99 22.00
C ALA A 10 -13.49 -5.69 21.20
N LEU A 11 -12.23 -5.29 21.02
CA LEU A 11 -11.83 -4.10 20.27
C LEU A 11 -11.60 -4.38 18.77
N VAL A 12 -11.68 -5.63 18.29
CA VAL A 12 -11.52 -5.93 16.86
C VAL A 12 -12.58 -5.18 16.06
N ASP A 13 -12.15 -4.53 14.97
CA ASP A 13 -12.94 -3.65 14.12
C ASP A 13 -13.45 -2.36 14.78
N ASN A 14 -13.04 -2.05 16.01
CA ASN A 14 -13.29 -0.78 16.68
C ASN A 14 -12.08 0.18 16.57
N HIS A 15 -12.35 1.46 16.83
CA HIS A 15 -11.29 2.45 16.95
C HIS A 15 -10.57 2.29 18.29
N VAL A 16 -9.25 2.36 18.24
CA VAL A 16 -8.35 2.31 19.39
C VAL A 16 -7.43 3.52 19.36
N VAL A 17 -7.00 3.96 20.54
CA VAL A 17 -6.06 5.07 20.74
C VAL A 17 -4.79 4.56 21.43
N PRO A 18 -3.66 5.29 21.34
CA PRO A 18 -2.43 4.87 22.02
C PRO A 18 -2.64 4.68 23.53
N GLY A 19 -2.17 3.54 24.05
CA GLY A 19 -2.32 3.15 25.47
C GLY A 19 -3.47 2.17 25.74
N ASP A 20 -4.39 1.97 24.79
CA ASP A 20 -5.42 0.93 24.91
C ASP A 20 -4.77 -0.46 24.96
N VAL A 21 -5.19 -1.26 25.94
CA VAL A 21 -4.79 -2.67 26.04
C VAL A 21 -5.72 -3.50 25.15
N VAL A 22 -5.13 -4.14 24.14
CA VAL A 22 -5.88 -4.88 23.11
C VAL A 22 -5.96 -6.37 23.41
N LEU A 23 -4.91 -6.96 23.95
CA LEU A 23 -4.87 -8.37 24.33
C LEU A 23 -4.12 -8.54 25.65
N ASP A 24 -4.61 -9.45 26.48
CA ASP A 24 -3.92 -9.97 27.66
C ASP A 24 -3.36 -11.37 27.33
N LEU A 25 -2.04 -11.52 27.41
CA LEU A 25 -1.34 -12.75 27.09
C LEU A 25 -1.50 -13.82 28.18
N THR A 26 -1.84 -13.43 29.42
CA THR A 26 -2.08 -14.38 30.51
C THR A 26 -3.28 -15.30 30.21
N GLU A 27 -4.26 -14.80 29.46
CA GLU A 27 -5.44 -15.54 29.01
C GLU A 27 -5.17 -16.40 27.76
N MET A 28 -4.00 -16.26 27.12
CA MET A 28 -3.68 -16.77 25.78
C MET A 28 -2.42 -17.66 25.75
N THR A 29 -2.23 -18.50 26.77
CA THR A 29 -0.99 -19.28 27.03
C THR A 29 -0.53 -20.28 25.94
N ASN A 30 -1.38 -20.65 24.97
CA ASN A 30 -1.06 -21.65 23.94
C ASN A 30 -1.25 -21.13 22.49
N GLN A 31 -1.12 -19.82 22.25
CA GLN A 31 -1.29 -19.26 20.91
C GLN A 31 -0.11 -18.39 20.48
N THR A 32 0.40 -18.64 19.28
CA THR A 32 1.33 -17.72 18.63
C THR A 32 0.55 -16.56 18.02
N ILE A 33 0.82 -15.35 18.51
CA ILE A 33 0.23 -14.11 18.01
C ILE A 33 1.24 -13.40 17.13
N LYS A 34 0.78 -12.89 15.97
CA LYS A 34 1.60 -12.05 15.10
C LYS A 34 1.19 -10.60 15.26
N LEU A 35 2.12 -9.77 15.73
CA LEU A 35 1.91 -8.33 15.86
C LEU A 35 2.33 -7.62 14.57
N GLY A 36 1.43 -6.84 14.01
CA GLY A 36 1.69 -5.91 12.92
C GLY A 36 1.85 -4.48 13.43
N ALA A 37 1.72 -3.52 12.51
CA ALA A 37 1.94 -2.11 12.80
C ALA A 37 0.98 -1.56 13.88
N GLY A 38 1.48 -0.59 14.65
CA GLY A 38 0.70 0.14 15.66
C GLY A 38 0.41 -0.64 16.95
N LEU A 39 1.01 -1.81 17.12
CA LEU A 39 0.93 -2.61 18.34
C LEU A 39 2.33 -2.82 18.92
N ARG A 40 2.41 -2.92 20.25
CA ARG A 40 3.62 -3.21 21.00
C ARG A 40 3.28 -4.15 22.14
N GLN A 41 4.15 -5.14 22.37
CA GLN A 41 4.07 -5.95 23.58
C GLN A 41 4.77 -5.21 24.72
N ASP A 42 4.06 -5.11 25.85
CA ASP A 42 4.58 -4.63 27.13
C ASP A 42 4.27 -5.67 28.20
N CYS A 43 5.31 -6.38 28.64
CA CYS A 43 5.20 -7.57 29.50
C CYS A 43 4.18 -8.59 28.97
N ASP A 44 3.12 -8.85 29.74
CA ASP A 44 2.06 -9.80 29.42
C ASP A 44 0.87 -9.14 28.71
N THR A 45 0.99 -7.88 28.30
CA THR A 45 -0.08 -7.15 27.61
C THR A 45 0.36 -6.68 26.22
N ILE A 46 -0.58 -6.59 25.30
CA ILE A 46 -0.37 -5.96 23.99
C ILE A 46 -1.13 -4.64 23.99
N GLN A 47 -0.38 -3.56 23.81
CA GLN A 47 -0.89 -2.19 23.81
C GLN A 47 -0.79 -1.57 22.42
N THR A 48 -1.68 -0.62 22.16
CA THR A 48 -1.67 0.20 20.96
C THR A 48 -0.68 1.35 21.11
N THR A 49 0.06 1.61 20.03
CA THR A 49 1.00 2.75 19.93
C THR A 49 0.53 3.80 18.93
N SER A 50 -0.48 3.47 18.12
CA SER A 50 -1.07 4.35 17.12
C SER A 50 -2.58 4.38 17.26
N ALA A 51 -3.18 5.53 16.93
CA ALA A 51 -4.63 5.63 16.77
C ALA A 51 -5.07 5.03 15.44
N GLY A 52 -6.19 4.32 15.42
CA GLY A 52 -6.74 3.75 14.21
C GLY A 52 -7.74 2.65 14.48
N ARG A 53 -8.01 1.82 13.48
CA ARG A 53 -8.94 0.70 13.60
C ARG A 53 -8.17 -0.59 13.84
N LEU A 54 -8.49 -1.30 14.91
CA LEU A 54 -7.85 -2.60 15.17
C LEU A 54 -8.36 -3.63 14.18
N ARG A 55 -7.46 -4.33 13.50
CA ARG A 55 -7.76 -5.38 12.53
C ARG A 55 -7.19 -6.71 12.98
N LEU A 56 -7.90 -7.77 12.59
CA LEU A 56 -7.49 -9.16 12.80
C LEU A 56 -7.54 -9.91 11.47
N SER A 57 -6.44 -10.52 11.10
CA SER A 57 -6.38 -11.53 10.05
C SER A 57 -6.21 -12.90 10.69
N LYS A 58 -7.07 -13.83 10.30
CA LYS A 58 -7.05 -15.20 10.81
C LYS A 58 -5.72 -15.88 10.40
N PRO A 59 -5.10 -16.70 11.25
CA PRO A 59 -5.59 -17.11 12.57
C PRO A 59 -5.45 -16.02 13.64
N ASN A 60 -4.27 -15.39 13.82
CA ASN A 60 -3.98 -14.53 14.98
C ASN A 60 -3.03 -13.34 14.63
N LYS A 61 -3.20 -12.69 13.48
CA LYS A 61 -2.42 -11.49 13.11
C LYS A 61 -3.21 -10.22 13.43
N TYR A 62 -2.70 -9.41 14.35
CA TYR A 62 -3.34 -8.16 14.76
C TYR A 62 -2.53 -6.96 14.28
N TRP A 63 -3.18 -5.88 13.85
CA TRP A 63 -2.52 -4.60 13.56
C TRP A 63 -3.51 -3.45 13.70
N VAL A 64 -3.00 -2.24 13.92
CA VAL A 64 -3.80 -1.02 13.87
C VAL A 64 -3.70 -0.42 12.47
N GLU A 65 -4.83 -0.40 11.78
CA GLU A 65 -4.97 0.31 10.52
C GLU A 65 -5.11 1.81 10.80
N SER A 66 -4.07 2.57 10.46
CA SER A 66 -3.98 4.02 10.68
C SER A 66 -3.68 4.75 9.38
N SER A 67 -4.32 5.91 9.15
CA SER A 67 -4.02 6.76 8.00
C SER A 67 -2.93 7.75 8.38
N GLN A 68 -1.76 7.62 7.75
CA GLN A 68 -0.64 8.54 7.90
C GLN A 68 -0.20 9.08 6.54
N LYS A 69 0.34 10.30 6.53
CA LYS A 69 0.87 10.94 5.32
C LYS A 69 2.28 10.46 4.96
N ARG A 70 3.08 10.07 5.96
CA ARG A 70 4.43 9.53 5.75
C ARG A 70 4.36 8.01 5.66
N TYR A 71 4.91 7.46 4.59
CA TYR A 71 4.97 6.02 4.42
C TYR A 71 6.08 5.40 5.27
N ILE A 72 5.80 4.23 5.86
CA ILE A 72 6.78 3.41 6.57
C ILE A 72 6.90 2.09 5.80
N PRO A 73 8.06 1.81 5.17
CA PRO A 73 8.26 0.61 4.38
C PRO A 73 7.97 -0.66 5.18
N SER A 74 7.15 -1.55 4.62
CA SER A 74 6.88 -2.88 5.15
C SER A 74 7.11 -3.93 4.07
N VAL A 75 7.62 -5.09 4.48
CA VAL A 75 7.90 -6.19 3.54
C VAL A 75 6.60 -6.66 2.87
N GLU A 76 6.69 -6.97 1.58
CA GLU A 76 5.61 -7.30 0.64
C GLU A 76 4.71 -6.12 0.22
N ASP A 77 4.96 -4.89 0.69
CA ASP A 77 4.22 -3.73 0.18
C ASP A 77 4.51 -3.50 -1.31
N THR A 78 3.48 -3.26 -2.10
CA THR A 78 3.62 -2.73 -3.46
C THR A 78 3.65 -1.20 -3.43
N VAL A 79 4.63 -0.59 -4.09
CA VAL A 79 4.91 0.85 -4.00
C VAL A 79 5.25 1.44 -5.35
N LEU A 80 4.98 2.73 -5.50
CA LEU A 80 5.43 3.54 -6.63
C LEU A 80 6.65 4.36 -6.22
N GLY A 81 7.76 4.13 -6.91
CA GLY A 81 9.04 4.79 -6.66
C GLY A 81 9.52 5.60 -7.84
N VAL A 82 10.24 6.68 -7.59
CA VAL A 82 10.89 7.49 -8.64
C VAL A 82 12.41 7.31 -8.52
N VAL A 83 13.07 6.97 -9.62
CA VAL A 83 14.53 6.84 -9.66
C VAL A 83 15.16 8.20 -9.42
N VAL A 84 15.99 8.31 -8.39
CA VAL A 84 16.71 9.53 -8.02
C VAL A 84 18.16 9.49 -8.52
N ASP A 85 18.77 8.30 -8.52
CA ASP A 85 20.17 8.12 -8.89
C ASP A 85 20.41 6.69 -9.38
N THR A 86 21.45 6.49 -10.18
CA THR A 86 21.83 5.20 -10.75
C THR A 86 23.26 4.86 -10.33
N LYS A 87 23.44 3.70 -9.70
CA LYS A 87 24.75 3.15 -9.30
C LYS A 87 25.00 1.83 -10.04
N PRO A 88 26.26 1.36 -10.15
CA PRO A 88 26.59 0.14 -10.89
C PRO A 88 25.81 -1.10 -10.44
N ASP A 89 25.54 -1.23 -9.14
CA ASP A 89 24.85 -2.39 -8.56
C ASP A 89 23.39 -2.12 -8.15
N ASN A 90 22.98 -0.84 -8.02
CA ASN A 90 21.66 -0.48 -7.51
C ASN A 90 21.13 0.83 -8.12
N PHE A 91 19.82 0.92 -8.31
CA PHE A 91 19.12 2.18 -8.50
C PHE A 91 18.69 2.73 -7.13
N LEU A 92 18.89 4.03 -6.89
CA LEU A 92 18.33 4.71 -5.72
C LEU A 92 16.94 5.22 -6.07
N VAL A 93 15.94 4.79 -5.31
CA VAL A 93 14.53 5.05 -5.61
C VAL A 93 13.87 5.76 -4.43
N ASP A 94 13.27 6.91 -4.68
CA ASP A 94 12.43 7.57 -3.69
C ASP A 94 11.04 6.92 -3.67
N ILE A 95 10.68 6.33 -2.52
CA ILE A 95 9.39 5.70 -2.26
C ILE A 95 8.54 6.48 -1.26
N LYS A 96 8.82 7.77 -1.01
CA LYS A 96 8.09 8.60 0.00
C LYS A 96 8.22 8.08 1.44
N GLY A 97 9.27 7.30 1.68
CA GLY A 97 9.64 6.75 2.98
C GLY A 97 10.59 7.66 3.77
N PRO A 98 11.13 7.18 4.91
CA PRO A 98 12.15 7.92 5.64
C PRO A 98 13.50 7.96 4.94
N ASN A 99 13.85 6.88 4.21
CA ASN A 99 15.10 6.70 3.51
C ASN A 99 14.83 6.36 2.04
N LEU A 100 15.79 6.67 1.15
CA LEU A 100 15.77 6.17 -0.23
C LEU A 100 15.88 4.64 -0.23
N ALA A 101 15.20 3.99 -1.16
CA ALA A 101 15.23 2.55 -1.33
C ALA A 101 16.30 2.13 -2.34
N PHE A 102 16.86 0.95 -2.13
CA PHE A 102 17.74 0.30 -3.10
C PHE A 102 16.94 -0.64 -3.98
N LEU A 103 17.06 -0.49 -5.30
CA LEU A 103 16.55 -1.43 -6.28
C LEU A 103 17.74 -2.08 -6.98
N PRO A 104 18.13 -3.31 -6.62
CA PRO A 104 19.28 -3.98 -7.22
C PRO A 104 19.10 -4.16 -8.73
N VAL A 105 20.18 -4.00 -9.51
CA VAL A 105 20.14 -4.12 -10.98
C VAL A 105 19.74 -5.52 -11.49
N LEU A 106 19.81 -6.52 -10.62
CA LEU A 106 19.41 -7.91 -10.90
C LEU A 106 17.98 -8.23 -10.44
N ALA A 107 17.30 -7.30 -9.76
CA ALA A 107 15.96 -7.52 -9.20
C ALA A 107 14.84 -7.32 -10.24
N PHE A 108 15.03 -7.88 -11.44
CA PHE A 108 14.13 -7.80 -12.59
C PHE A 108 14.04 -9.16 -13.27
N GLU A 109 12.94 -9.43 -13.95
CA GLU A 109 12.80 -10.63 -14.74
C GLU A 109 13.88 -10.66 -15.84
N GLY A 110 14.71 -11.71 -15.83
CA GLY A 110 15.86 -11.84 -16.74
C GLY A 110 17.04 -10.90 -16.45
N GLY A 111 17.09 -10.29 -15.27
CA GLY A 111 18.18 -9.43 -14.82
C GLY A 111 19.52 -10.19 -14.74
N THR A 112 20.49 -9.80 -15.58
CA THR A 112 21.86 -10.32 -15.53
C THR A 112 22.85 -9.15 -15.61
N ARG A 113 24.10 -9.35 -15.20
CA ARG A 113 25.15 -8.31 -15.34
C ARG A 113 25.40 -7.86 -16.78
N ARG A 114 24.95 -8.65 -17.76
CA ARG A 114 25.02 -8.30 -19.19
C ARG A 114 23.77 -7.54 -19.68
N ASN A 115 22.64 -7.70 -18.99
CA ASN A 115 21.35 -7.13 -19.34
C ASN A 115 20.78 -6.36 -18.14
N ILE A 116 21.38 -5.21 -17.86
CA ILE A 116 20.93 -4.29 -16.81
C ILE A 116 19.91 -3.33 -17.42
N PRO A 117 18.71 -3.16 -16.83
CA PRO A 117 17.75 -2.15 -17.26
C PRO A 117 18.35 -0.76 -17.30
N LYS A 118 18.00 0.03 -18.32
CA LYS A 118 18.49 1.41 -18.45
C LYS A 118 17.42 2.37 -17.96
N PHE A 119 17.39 2.64 -16.66
CA PHE A 119 16.53 3.68 -16.10
C PHE A 119 17.25 5.00 -16.01
N GLU A 120 16.55 6.06 -16.36
CA GLU A 120 17.01 7.44 -16.20
C GLU A 120 16.48 8.02 -14.89
N ILE A 121 17.14 9.05 -14.39
CA ILE A 121 16.65 9.82 -13.23
C ILE A 121 15.26 10.38 -13.58
N GLY A 122 14.31 10.24 -12.67
CA GLY A 122 12.89 10.59 -12.88
C GLY A 122 12.03 9.44 -13.39
N THR A 123 12.59 8.27 -13.70
CA THR A 123 11.81 7.10 -14.12
C THR A 123 10.88 6.63 -12.99
N LEU A 124 9.59 6.49 -13.30
CA LEU A 124 8.60 5.93 -12.38
C LEU A 124 8.62 4.39 -12.45
N ILE A 125 8.70 3.75 -11.29
CA ILE A 125 8.79 2.30 -11.14
C ILE A 125 7.70 1.82 -10.18
N TYR A 126 6.97 0.79 -10.60
CA TYR A 126 6.14 -0.01 -9.71
C TYR A 126 6.93 -1.22 -9.22
N ALA A 127 7.10 -1.35 -7.90
CA ALA A 127 7.96 -2.35 -7.31
C ALA A 127 7.37 -2.88 -5.99
N ARG A 128 7.91 -4.01 -5.54
CA ARG A 128 7.61 -4.62 -4.24
C ARG A 128 8.76 -4.40 -3.27
N VAL A 129 8.43 -4.10 -2.01
CA VAL A 129 9.40 -4.06 -0.92
C VAL A 129 9.74 -5.49 -0.49
N VAL A 130 11.01 -5.89 -0.61
CA VAL A 130 11.49 -7.23 -0.23
C VAL A 130 12.15 -7.22 1.14
N LYS A 131 12.87 -6.15 1.48
CA LYS A 131 13.45 -5.96 2.81
C LYS A 131 13.09 -4.58 3.33
N ALA A 132 12.60 -4.55 4.57
CA ALA A 132 12.36 -3.32 5.29
C ALA A 132 12.81 -3.50 6.73
N ASN A 133 13.83 -2.74 7.13
CA ASN A 133 14.35 -2.68 8.49
C ASN A 133 14.33 -1.23 8.95
N SER A 134 14.20 -0.99 10.26
CA SER A 134 14.17 0.37 10.82
C SER A 134 15.52 1.10 10.70
N ILE A 135 16.62 0.36 10.64
CA ILE A 135 18.00 0.91 10.66
C ILE A 135 18.59 1.03 9.26
N MET A 136 18.14 0.21 8.30
CA MET A 136 18.72 0.12 6.96
C MET A 136 17.79 0.70 5.89
N ASN A 137 18.35 1.05 4.75
CA ASN A 137 17.56 1.39 3.57
C ASN A 137 16.69 0.20 3.14
N PRO A 138 15.43 0.42 2.75
CA PRO A 138 14.58 -0.64 2.24
C PRO A 138 15.11 -1.13 0.88
N GLU A 139 14.95 -2.43 0.61
CA GLU A 139 15.28 -3.03 -0.68
C GLU A 139 14.00 -3.36 -1.46
N LEU A 140 14.01 -3.03 -2.75
CA LEU A 140 12.92 -3.24 -3.69
C LEU A 140 13.23 -4.38 -4.67
N SER A 141 12.19 -4.93 -5.28
CA SER A 141 12.26 -5.85 -6.40
C SER A 141 11.13 -5.57 -7.38
N CYS A 142 11.42 -5.68 -8.68
CA CYS A 142 10.41 -5.65 -9.74
C CYS A 142 10.02 -7.08 -10.16
N MET A 143 9.98 -7.99 -9.20
CA MET A 143 9.55 -9.38 -9.38
C MET A 143 8.67 -9.79 -8.22
N ASP A 144 7.73 -10.70 -8.50
CA ASP A 144 6.98 -11.39 -7.47
C ASP A 144 7.84 -12.39 -6.67
N ALA A 145 7.23 -13.06 -5.70
CA ALA A 145 7.89 -14.07 -4.89
C ALA A 145 8.36 -15.30 -5.71
N THR A 146 7.86 -15.47 -6.93
CA THR A 146 8.23 -16.56 -7.86
C THR A 146 9.35 -16.16 -8.82
N GLY A 147 9.76 -14.88 -8.83
CA GLY A 147 10.79 -14.34 -9.71
C GLY A 147 10.29 -13.88 -11.08
N LYS A 148 8.98 -13.70 -11.26
CA LYS A 148 8.37 -13.17 -12.51
C LYS A 148 8.05 -11.69 -12.37
N ALA A 149 8.01 -10.94 -13.47
CA ALA A 149 7.77 -9.49 -13.43
C ALA A 149 6.40 -9.11 -12.86
N ALA A 150 5.36 -9.97 -12.97
CA ALA A 150 4.06 -9.82 -12.31
C ALA A 150 3.54 -8.36 -12.22
N GLU A 151 3.55 -7.65 -13.35
CA GLU A 151 3.11 -6.24 -13.51
C GLU A 151 4.00 -5.17 -12.86
N PHE A 152 5.11 -5.56 -12.22
CA PHE A 152 6.15 -4.65 -11.76
C PHE A 152 7.07 -4.19 -12.92
N GLY A 153 7.73 -3.06 -12.70
CA GLY A 153 8.67 -2.48 -13.65
C GLY A 153 8.43 -0.99 -13.88
N GLN A 154 8.97 -0.49 -14.98
CA GLN A 154 8.81 0.90 -15.37
C GLN A 154 7.38 1.18 -15.82
N LEU A 155 6.78 2.24 -15.28
CA LEU A 155 5.55 2.81 -15.80
C LEU A 155 5.89 3.94 -16.76
N LYS A 156 5.34 3.88 -17.97
CA LYS A 156 5.55 4.88 -19.02
C LYS A 156 4.31 5.75 -19.15
N ASP A 157 4.51 7.03 -19.45
CA ASP A 157 3.44 8.01 -19.58
C ASP A 157 2.55 8.09 -18.34
N GLY A 158 1.31 8.54 -18.52
CA GLY A 158 0.33 8.72 -17.46
C GLY A 158 0.64 9.87 -16.51
N TYR A 159 -0.07 9.89 -15.39
CA TYR A 159 0.02 10.92 -14.36
C TYR A 159 0.09 10.26 -12.99
N MET A 160 1.11 10.61 -12.22
CA MET A 160 1.31 10.15 -10.85
C MET A 160 1.03 11.30 -9.88
N PHE A 161 0.21 11.01 -8.86
CA PHE A 161 -0.16 11.96 -7.82
C PHE A 161 -0.10 11.33 -6.44
N ASP A 162 0.01 12.19 -5.44
CA ASP A 162 0.07 11.80 -4.04
C ASP A 162 -1.32 11.64 -3.41
N THR A 163 -1.45 10.61 -2.57
CA THR A 163 -2.63 10.31 -1.76
C THR A 163 -2.22 10.02 -0.31
N SER A 164 -3.20 9.83 0.58
CA SER A 164 -2.91 9.23 1.88
C SER A 164 -2.69 7.72 1.76
N THR A 165 -1.94 7.15 2.68
CA THR A 165 -1.77 5.68 2.78
C THR A 165 -3.11 4.96 3.04
N GLY A 166 -4.06 5.65 3.71
CA GLY A 166 -5.41 5.15 3.92
C GLY A 166 -6.20 5.06 2.62
N LEU A 167 -6.15 6.10 1.79
CA LEU A 167 -6.78 6.09 0.47
C LEU A 167 -6.17 5.00 -0.42
N SER A 168 -4.84 4.83 -0.44
CA SER A 168 -4.20 3.74 -1.19
C SER A 168 -4.70 2.36 -0.77
N ARG A 169 -4.84 2.10 0.54
CA ARG A 169 -5.41 0.84 1.04
C ARG A 169 -6.88 0.66 0.67
N MET A 170 -7.67 1.75 0.70
CA MET A 170 -9.06 1.73 0.25
C MET A 170 -9.16 1.42 -1.25
N LEU A 171 -8.27 1.96 -2.09
CA LEU A 171 -8.26 1.68 -3.53
C LEU A 171 -7.90 0.22 -3.82
N LEU A 172 -7.01 -0.37 -3.02
CA LEU A 172 -6.60 -1.77 -3.11
C LEU A 172 -7.52 -2.74 -2.33
N SER A 173 -8.62 -2.27 -1.76
CA SER A 173 -9.51 -3.10 -0.95
C SER A 173 -10.25 -4.14 -1.80
N SER A 174 -10.59 -5.27 -1.18
CA SER A 174 -11.53 -6.25 -1.73
C SER A 174 -12.78 -6.31 -0.83
N PRO A 175 -14.00 -6.15 -1.38
CA PRO A 175 -14.34 -5.93 -2.79
C PRO A 175 -13.84 -4.58 -3.34
N THR A 176 -13.77 -4.47 -4.67
CA THR A 176 -13.23 -3.31 -5.39
C THR A 176 -13.83 -1.99 -4.90
N CYS A 177 -12.96 -1.00 -4.72
CA CYS A 177 -13.34 0.33 -4.25
C CYS A 177 -14.47 0.95 -5.11
N PRO A 178 -15.57 1.47 -4.51
CA PRO A 178 -16.72 1.98 -5.26
C PRO A 178 -16.39 3.07 -6.29
N VAL A 179 -15.41 3.93 -6.00
CA VAL A 179 -14.94 4.96 -6.95
C VAL A 179 -14.35 4.35 -8.21
N LEU A 180 -13.53 3.29 -8.08
CA LEU A 180 -12.91 2.59 -9.22
C LEU A 180 -13.95 1.79 -10.01
N GLU A 181 -14.88 1.14 -9.30
CA GLU A 181 -15.99 0.41 -9.92
C GLU A 181 -16.86 1.33 -10.78
N ALA A 182 -17.17 2.54 -10.29
CA ALA A 182 -17.98 3.52 -11.02
C ALA A 182 -17.24 4.10 -12.23
N LEU A 183 -15.95 4.44 -12.09
CA LEU A 183 -15.13 4.97 -13.18
C LEU A 183 -14.94 3.94 -14.30
N GLY A 184 -14.64 2.68 -13.94
CA GLY A 184 -14.36 1.60 -14.89
C GLY A 184 -15.57 1.18 -15.75
N LYS A 185 -16.80 1.53 -15.34
CA LYS A 185 -18.01 1.28 -16.15
C LYS A 185 -18.12 2.19 -17.36
N LYS A 186 -17.42 3.33 -17.37
CA LYS A 186 -17.59 4.39 -18.38
C LYS A 186 -16.28 4.80 -19.04
N LEU A 187 -15.16 4.68 -18.34
CA LEU A 187 -13.84 5.07 -18.82
C LEU A 187 -12.91 3.86 -18.89
N SER A 188 -12.13 3.78 -19.96
CA SER A 188 -10.98 2.88 -20.06
C SER A 188 -9.74 3.62 -19.55
N PHE A 189 -9.10 3.07 -18.52
CA PHE A 189 -7.87 3.59 -17.93
C PHE A 189 -7.10 2.45 -17.24
N GLU A 190 -5.79 2.64 -17.11
CA GLU A 190 -4.88 1.84 -16.31
C GLU A 190 -4.61 2.56 -15.00
N ILE A 191 -4.40 1.81 -13.93
CA ILE A 191 -4.08 2.35 -12.61
C ILE A 191 -3.07 1.45 -11.91
N ALA A 192 -2.08 2.08 -11.27
CA ALA A 192 -1.18 1.43 -10.33
C ALA A 192 -1.27 2.17 -9.00
N VAL A 193 -1.47 1.44 -7.90
CA VAL A 193 -1.61 2.01 -6.57
C VAL A 193 -0.47 1.52 -5.70
N GLY A 194 0.34 2.46 -5.20
CA GLY A 194 1.35 2.19 -4.19
C GLY A 194 0.80 2.41 -2.78
N LEU A 195 1.05 1.45 -1.89
CA LEU A 195 0.75 1.56 -0.45
C LEU A 195 1.49 2.71 0.23
N ASN A 196 2.48 3.29 -0.44
CA ASN A 196 3.19 4.49 -0.05
C ASN A 196 2.42 5.80 -0.28
N GLY A 197 1.14 5.74 -0.65
CA GLY A 197 0.34 6.96 -0.87
C GLY A 197 0.72 7.67 -2.17
N ARG A 198 1.05 6.88 -3.20
CA ARG A 198 1.23 7.34 -4.58
C ARG A 198 0.32 6.52 -5.47
N VAL A 199 -0.31 7.17 -6.44
CA VAL A 199 -1.18 6.55 -7.42
C VAL A 199 -0.76 7.03 -8.80
N TRP A 200 -0.69 6.11 -9.75
CA TRP A 200 -0.45 6.40 -11.16
C TRP A 200 -1.67 6.02 -11.97
N VAL A 201 -2.06 6.87 -12.90
CA VAL A 201 -3.20 6.68 -13.80
C VAL A 201 -2.76 6.97 -15.23
N ASN A 202 -3.15 6.12 -16.15
CA ASN A 202 -2.96 6.33 -17.59
C ASN A 202 -4.25 6.05 -18.35
N ALA A 203 -4.56 6.87 -19.35
CA ALA A 203 -5.77 6.71 -20.15
C ALA A 203 -5.54 7.29 -21.56
N PRO A 204 -6.32 6.86 -22.58
CA PRO A 204 -6.14 7.35 -23.95
C PRO A 204 -6.31 8.86 -24.13
N SER A 205 -7.08 9.51 -23.25
CA SER A 205 -7.34 10.95 -23.28
C SER A 205 -6.84 11.63 -22.00
N PRO A 206 -6.09 12.74 -22.09
CA PRO A 206 -5.67 13.51 -20.92
C PRO A 206 -6.84 13.98 -20.06
N SER A 207 -8.00 14.30 -20.67
CA SER A 207 -9.21 14.68 -19.94
C SER A 207 -9.71 13.56 -19.03
N ASN A 208 -9.60 12.30 -19.48
CA ASN A 208 -9.97 11.14 -18.67
C ASN A 208 -9.00 10.97 -17.50
N VAL A 209 -7.69 11.14 -17.73
CA VAL A 209 -6.68 11.10 -16.67
C VAL A 209 -6.98 12.14 -15.58
N ILE A 210 -7.33 13.37 -15.99
CA ILE A 210 -7.68 14.46 -15.07
C ILE A 210 -8.92 14.10 -14.25
N VAL A 211 -9.98 13.59 -14.89
CA VAL A 211 -11.22 13.24 -14.17
C VAL A 211 -11.04 12.06 -13.22
N VAL A 212 -10.35 11.00 -13.66
CA VAL A 212 -10.05 9.84 -12.81
C VAL A 212 -9.21 10.26 -11.60
N SER A 213 -8.15 11.04 -11.82
CA SER A 213 -7.27 11.50 -10.74
C SER A 213 -8.02 12.37 -9.73
N ASN A 214 -8.82 13.33 -10.21
CA ASN A 214 -9.63 14.19 -9.35
C ASN A 214 -10.70 13.42 -8.57
N ALA A 215 -11.35 12.44 -9.21
CA ALA A 215 -12.33 11.59 -8.54
C ALA A 215 -11.67 10.77 -7.42
N ILE A 216 -10.50 10.18 -7.68
CA ILE A 216 -9.76 9.41 -6.67
C ILE A 216 -9.38 10.31 -5.49
N ILE A 217 -8.78 11.48 -5.74
CA ILE A 217 -8.34 12.41 -4.67
C ILE A 217 -9.53 12.82 -3.80
N LYS A 218 -10.69 13.12 -4.40
CA LYS A 218 -11.89 13.56 -3.66
C LYS A 218 -12.63 12.42 -2.95
N SER A 219 -12.35 11.16 -3.31
CA SER A 219 -13.07 10.00 -2.76
C SER A 219 -12.75 9.69 -1.31
N GLU A 220 -11.62 10.17 -0.77
CA GLU A 220 -11.12 9.81 0.57
C GLU A 220 -12.11 10.15 1.69
N SER A 221 -12.79 11.29 1.60
CA SER A 221 -13.73 11.75 2.62
C SER A 221 -15.18 11.33 2.35
N LEU A 222 -15.44 10.56 1.29
CA LEU A 222 -16.78 10.22 0.85
C LEU A 222 -17.14 8.78 1.21
N SER A 223 -18.41 8.56 1.57
CA SER A 223 -18.97 7.21 1.68
C SER A 223 -19.06 6.56 0.29
N GLY A 224 -19.18 5.23 0.23
CA GLY A 224 -19.29 4.52 -1.06
C GLY A 224 -20.45 4.98 -1.94
N ILE A 225 -21.56 5.44 -1.35
CA ILE A 225 -22.68 6.06 -2.10
C ILE A 225 -22.25 7.42 -2.64
N GLY A 226 -21.65 8.27 -1.79
CA GLY A 226 -21.15 9.59 -2.20
C GLY A 226 -20.07 9.50 -3.29
N GLN A 227 -19.21 8.49 -3.25
CA GLN A 227 -18.21 8.22 -4.28
C GLN A 227 -18.86 7.96 -5.64
N ARG A 228 -19.92 7.13 -5.69
CA ARG A 228 -20.64 6.81 -6.93
C ARG A 228 -21.34 8.05 -7.50
N SER A 229 -22.10 8.78 -6.68
CA SER A 229 -22.80 10.00 -7.12
C SER A 229 -21.83 11.09 -7.59
N MET A 230 -20.66 11.22 -6.94
CA MET A 230 -19.63 12.15 -7.38
C MET A 230 -19.07 11.76 -8.75
N VAL A 231 -18.79 10.47 -8.98
CA VAL A 231 -18.29 9.98 -10.28
C VAL A 231 -19.31 10.24 -11.39
N GLU A 232 -20.58 9.95 -11.15
CA GLU A 232 -21.66 10.23 -12.11
C GLU A 232 -21.69 11.72 -12.51
N SER A 233 -21.69 12.63 -11.53
CA SER A 233 -21.68 14.08 -11.78
C SER A 233 -20.42 14.55 -12.53
N LEU A 234 -19.25 13.94 -12.29
CA LEU A 234 -18.03 14.28 -13.01
C LEU A 234 -18.05 13.80 -14.46
N LEU A 235 -18.69 12.65 -14.73
CA LEU A 235 -18.80 12.08 -16.07
C LEU A 235 -19.84 12.82 -16.93
N GLU A 236 -20.93 13.33 -16.34
CA GLU A 236 -21.90 14.19 -17.04
C GLU A 236 -21.28 15.50 -17.55
N ARG A 237 -20.20 15.98 -16.92
CA ARG A 237 -19.48 17.19 -17.34
C ARG A 237 -18.47 16.95 -18.45
N LEU A 238 -18.16 15.68 -18.75
CA LEU A 238 -17.27 15.25 -19.82
C LEU A 238 -18.00 15.04 -21.15
N SER A 239 -19.32 14.77 -21.09
CA SER A 239 -20.22 14.69 -22.24
C SER A 239 -20.70 16.06 -22.69
#